data_AF-A0A5C3MX40-F1
#
_entry.id   AF-A0A5C3MX40-F1
#
_cell.length_a   1.000
_cell.length_b   1.000
_cell.length_c   1.000
_cell.angle_alpha   90.00
_cell.angle_beta   90.00
_cell.angle_gamma   90.00
#
_symmetry.space_group_name_H-M   'P 1'
#
loop_
_entity.id
_entity.type
_entity.pdbx_description
1 polymer ?
#
loop_
_entity_poly.entity_id
_entity_poly.type
_entity_poly.pdbx_seq_one_letter_code
_entity_poly.pdbx_strand_id
1 'polypeptide(L)'
;MSTSGEDRSTDTMDLDVEAVWPTALIHCEKEDDEMRALTDQLAIASVGLGVKLADMLRNVELAFLPHPNYVASQPALNWTDRGALMDWLAWVHADMKLSAETLFCTVNMVDRFLSQRQVGRRKLRHLGVTCLSLASKTEEIMEPSSFKFAEYEGDCCPEDLERYQKYVKKTLGSEIRYPDPTRLLRQMCEGDEDAKAVGEFLMVISTVEHRLLRAPPSLVAAAAVWTAHVVLGKEERMPDLTHEYSWYTKAHMIATAEIMVDYVRRPIRHGAIWEKYATKKYRKASTIVRNWALAAWPEGTQVSLEDHRRG
;
A
#
# COMPACT_ATOMS: atom_id res chain seq x y z
N MET A 1 0.92 47.33 -48.90
CA MET A 1 1.14 45.88 -48.79
C MET A 1 1.94 45.66 -47.50
N SER A 2 1.28 45.55 -46.34
CA SER A 2 0.74 44.30 -45.74
C SER A 2 1.88 43.34 -45.36
N THR A 3 2.48 43.46 -44.17
CA THR A 3 2.11 42.82 -42.88
C THR A 3 1.99 41.30 -42.92
N SER A 4 2.86 40.61 -42.19
CA SER A 4 2.47 39.53 -41.26
C SER A 4 3.70 39.13 -40.43
N GLY A 5 3.72 39.58 -39.17
CA GLY A 5 4.52 38.97 -38.13
C GLY A 5 3.88 37.62 -37.76
N GLU A 6 4.72 36.60 -37.58
CA GLU A 6 4.30 35.33 -37.03
C GLU A 6 4.30 35.45 -35.50
N ASP A 7 3.11 35.72 -34.96
CA ASP A 7 2.80 35.50 -33.55
C ASP A 7 2.94 34.00 -33.22
N ARG A 8 3.89 33.69 -32.34
CA ARG A 8 3.86 32.42 -31.59
C ARG A 8 2.75 32.53 -30.56
N SER A 9 1.55 32.05 -30.91
CA SER A 9 0.48 31.86 -29.93
C SER A 9 0.94 30.82 -28.91
N THR A 10 1.26 31.29 -27.72
CA THR A 10 1.20 30.51 -26.49
C THR A 10 -0.22 29.99 -26.36
N ASP A 11 -0.44 28.75 -26.76
CA ASP A 11 -1.68 28.01 -26.47
C ASP A 11 -1.59 27.57 -25.01
N THR A 12 -1.63 28.55 -24.10
CA THR A 12 -2.01 28.33 -22.72
C THR A 12 -3.47 27.86 -22.77
N MET A 13 -3.65 26.55 -22.77
CA MET A 13 -4.95 25.95 -22.49
C MET A 13 -5.38 26.42 -21.10
N ASP A 14 -6.19 27.48 -21.10
CA ASP A 14 -7.07 27.89 -20.01
C ASP A 14 -7.99 26.70 -19.68
N LEU A 15 -7.47 25.78 -18.88
CA LEU A 15 -8.28 24.81 -18.18
C LEU A 15 -8.88 25.54 -16.99
N ASP A 16 -10.19 25.79 -17.02
CA ASP A 16 -10.97 26.30 -15.90
C ASP A 16 -10.88 25.33 -14.71
N VAL A 17 -9.82 25.49 -13.91
CA VAL A 17 -9.55 24.76 -12.65
C VAL A 17 -10.70 24.96 -11.65
N GLU A 18 -11.50 26.02 -11.79
CA GLU A 18 -12.65 26.32 -10.94
C GLU A 18 -13.90 25.46 -11.23
N ALA A 19 -14.05 24.90 -12.43
CA ALA A 19 -15.27 24.17 -12.79
C ALA A 19 -15.36 22.75 -12.17
N VAL A 20 -14.24 22.22 -11.67
CA VAL A 20 -14.16 20.83 -11.15
C VAL A 20 -13.90 20.78 -9.63
N TRP A 21 -13.36 21.85 -9.02
CA TRP A 21 -12.86 21.80 -7.65
C TRP A 21 -13.25 23.04 -6.82
N PRO A 22 -14.26 22.93 -5.94
CA PRO A 22 -14.68 24.05 -5.09
C PRO A 22 -13.62 24.42 -4.04
N THR A 23 -13.15 25.66 -4.16
CA THR A 23 -12.16 26.36 -3.35
C THR A 23 -12.71 26.68 -1.95
N ALA A 24 -12.26 25.92 -0.95
CA ALA A 24 -12.39 26.19 0.49
C ALA A 24 -11.71 25.03 1.23
N LEU A 25 -10.85 25.13 2.24
CA LEU A 25 -10.38 26.21 3.10
C LEU A 25 -9.11 25.66 3.77
N ILE A 26 -8.17 26.55 4.10
CA ILE A 26 -6.91 26.26 4.80
C ILE A 26 -7.15 26.60 6.28
N HIS A 27 -7.12 25.60 7.18
CA HIS A 27 -6.84 25.74 8.62
C HIS A 27 -6.93 24.36 9.31
N CYS A 28 -5.83 23.60 9.37
CA CYS A 28 -5.66 22.47 10.30
C CYS A 28 -4.19 22.00 10.24
N GLU A 29 -3.28 22.73 10.91
CA GLU A 29 -1.87 22.32 11.04
C GLU A 29 -1.44 22.17 12.51
N LYS A 30 -2.13 22.78 13.47
CA LYS A 30 -1.71 22.77 14.90
C LYS A 30 -2.24 21.59 15.72
N GLU A 31 -3.36 20.98 15.32
CA GLU A 31 -3.94 19.83 16.04
C GLU A 31 -3.19 18.51 15.74
N ASP A 32 -2.46 18.45 14.63
CA ASP A 32 -1.77 17.25 14.14
C ASP A 32 -0.50 16.92 14.97
N ASP A 33 0.13 17.91 15.61
CA ASP A 33 1.38 17.73 16.40
C ASP A 33 1.15 17.19 17.82
N GLU A 34 0.03 17.53 18.46
CA GLU A 34 -0.32 17.02 19.79
C GLU A 34 -0.77 15.54 19.72
N MET A 35 -1.52 15.19 18.67
CA MET A 35 -1.89 13.80 18.39
C MET A 35 -0.68 12.93 17.99
N ARG A 36 0.34 13.53 17.36
CA ARG A 36 1.63 12.88 17.02
C ARG A 36 2.38 12.45 18.28
N ALA A 37 2.53 13.37 19.24
CA ALA A 37 3.21 13.07 20.50
C ALA A 37 2.47 12.01 21.33
N LEU A 38 1.14 12.01 21.32
CA LEU A 38 0.34 11.05 22.08
C LEU A 38 0.41 9.63 21.49
N THR A 39 0.43 9.51 20.16
CA THR A 39 0.52 8.20 19.48
C THR A 39 1.90 7.56 19.66
N ASP A 40 2.97 8.36 19.57
CA ASP A 40 4.33 7.90 19.78
C ASP A 40 4.61 7.54 21.25
N GLN A 41 4.06 8.29 22.21
CA GLN A 41 4.19 7.98 23.64
C GLN A 41 3.40 6.73 24.05
N LEU A 42 2.21 6.49 23.48
CA LEU A 42 1.42 5.28 23.75
C LEU A 42 2.05 4.03 23.12
N ALA A 43 2.77 4.19 22.01
CA ALA A 43 3.51 3.13 21.35
C ALA A 43 4.75 2.64 22.12
N ILE A 44 5.35 3.49 22.98
CA ILE A 44 6.53 3.16 23.82
C ILE A 44 6.11 2.45 25.12
N ALA A 45 4.87 2.60 25.58
CA ALA A 45 4.35 2.02 26.82
C ALA A 45 3.93 0.53 26.70
N SER A 46 4.47 -0.22 25.74
CA SER A 46 3.99 -1.53 25.31
C SER A 46 4.22 -2.71 26.27
N VAL A 47 4.85 -2.50 27.44
CA VAL A 47 5.16 -3.61 28.38
C VAL A 47 4.09 -3.81 29.46
N GLY A 48 3.00 -3.03 29.49
CA GLY A 48 1.95 -3.19 30.53
C GLY A 48 0.51 -2.88 30.14
N LEU A 49 0.25 -2.43 28.91
CA LEU A 49 -1.07 -1.93 28.46
C LEU A 49 -1.74 -2.85 27.41
N GLY A 50 -1.42 -4.15 27.44
CA GLY A 50 -1.88 -5.15 26.46
C GLY A 50 -3.39 -5.37 26.45
N VAL A 51 -3.95 -5.70 25.28
CA VAL A 51 -5.38 -5.83 24.91
C VAL A 51 -6.07 -4.52 24.52
N LYS A 52 -6.23 -3.53 25.41
CA LYS A 52 -6.99 -2.30 25.07
C LYS A 52 -6.36 -1.49 23.93
N LEU A 53 -5.03 -1.35 23.92
CA LEU A 53 -4.33 -0.67 22.83
C LEU A 53 -4.51 -1.41 21.50
N ALA A 54 -4.47 -2.74 21.53
CA ALA A 54 -4.63 -3.55 20.34
C ALA A 54 -6.08 -3.53 19.80
N ASP A 55 -7.10 -3.49 20.67
CA ASP A 55 -8.49 -3.25 20.27
C ASP A 55 -8.67 -1.86 19.64
N MET A 56 -8.03 -0.82 20.20
CA MET A 56 -8.07 0.54 19.64
C MET A 56 -7.40 0.59 18.26
N LEU A 57 -6.20 0.01 18.12
CA LEU A 57 -5.49 -0.05 16.84
C LEU A 57 -6.29 -0.83 15.77
N ARG A 58 -6.99 -1.90 16.18
CA ARG A 58 -7.89 -2.65 15.30
C ARG A 58 -9.09 -1.81 14.84
N ASN A 59 -9.71 -1.05 15.74
CA ASN A 59 -10.82 -0.18 15.35
C ASN A 59 -10.39 0.93 14.38
N VAL A 60 -9.21 1.51 14.61
CA VAL A 60 -8.59 2.47 13.67
C VAL A 60 -8.34 1.79 12.33
N GLU A 61 -7.72 0.62 12.32
CA GLU A 61 -7.47 -0.15 11.11
C GLU A 61 -8.74 -0.41 10.29
N LEU A 62 -9.82 -0.84 10.94
CA LEU A 62 -11.09 -1.10 10.27
C LEU A 62 -11.74 0.16 9.71
N ALA A 63 -11.59 1.30 10.38
CA ALA A 63 -12.09 2.59 9.90
C ALA A 63 -11.37 3.08 8.63
N PHE A 64 -10.13 2.65 8.42
CA PHE A 64 -9.28 3.05 7.30
C PHE A 64 -9.36 2.07 6.11
N LEU A 65 -10.23 1.06 6.17
CA LEU A 65 -10.41 0.15 5.05
C LEU A 65 -11.12 0.83 3.87
N PRO A 66 -10.59 0.70 2.64
CA PRO A 66 -11.28 1.17 1.45
C PRO A 66 -12.51 0.30 1.16
N HIS A 67 -13.45 0.83 0.37
CA HIS A 67 -14.61 0.06 -0.03
C HIS A 67 -14.16 -1.08 -0.96
N PRO A 68 -14.35 -2.37 -0.60
CA PRO A 68 -13.64 -3.48 -1.24
C PRO A 68 -14.00 -3.71 -2.71
N ASN A 69 -15.15 -3.18 -3.16
CA ASN A 69 -15.60 -3.25 -4.55
C ASN A 69 -15.74 -1.84 -5.17
N TYR A 70 -14.95 -0.85 -4.75
CA TYR A 70 -15.08 0.53 -5.27
C TYR A 70 -14.94 0.62 -6.79
N VAL A 71 -14.24 -0.30 -7.45
CA VAL A 71 -14.12 -0.29 -8.91
C VAL A 71 -15.48 -0.43 -9.60
N ALA A 72 -16.49 -1.02 -8.96
CA ALA A 72 -17.84 -1.08 -9.49
C ALA A 72 -18.49 0.31 -9.65
N SER A 73 -18.07 1.32 -8.88
CA SER A 73 -18.53 2.71 -9.02
C SER A 73 -17.62 3.57 -9.91
N GLN A 74 -16.57 2.99 -10.51
CA GLN A 74 -15.61 3.67 -11.39
C GLN A 74 -15.91 3.34 -12.87
N PRO A 75 -16.58 4.22 -13.63
CA PRO A 75 -16.99 3.93 -15.01
C PRO A 75 -15.80 3.80 -15.98
N ALA A 76 -14.65 4.39 -15.65
CA ALA A 76 -13.48 4.46 -16.52
C ALA A 76 -12.34 3.52 -16.12
N LEU A 77 -12.47 2.77 -15.03
CA LEU A 77 -11.39 1.98 -14.43
C LEU A 77 -11.81 0.52 -14.24
N ASN A 78 -10.83 -0.37 -14.23
CA ASN A 78 -11.00 -1.76 -13.84
C ASN A 78 -9.87 -2.20 -12.89
N TRP A 79 -9.95 -3.42 -12.34
CA TRP A 79 -8.92 -3.95 -11.44
C TRP A 79 -7.54 -4.10 -12.08
N THR A 80 -7.47 -4.26 -13.41
CA THR A 80 -6.19 -4.30 -14.13
C THR A 80 -5.54 -2.92 -14.15
N ASP A 81 -6.32 -1.85 -14.29
CA ASP A 81 -5.82 -0.48 -14.22
C ASP A 81 -5.27 -0.14 -12.83
N ARG A 82 -5.97 -0.58 -11.76
CA ARG A 82 -5.46 -0.48 -10.39
C ARG A 82 -4.14 -1.24 -10.25
N GLY A 83 -4.09 -2.50 -10.68
CA GLY A 83 -2.87 -3.32 -10.60
C GLY A 83 -1.67 -2.69 -11.30
N ALA A 84 -1.89 -2.16 -12.51
CA ALA A 84 -0.86 -1.45 -13.27
C ALA A 84 -0.39 -0.15 -12.58
N LEU A 85 -1.30 0.61 -11.98
CA LEU A 85 -0.94 1.78 -11.17
C LEU A 85 -0.07 1.39 -9.98
N MET A 86 -0.48 0.37 -9.22
CA MET A 86 0.23 -0.04 -8.00
C MET A 86 1.62 -0.61 -8.31
N ASP A 87 1.77 -1.36 -9.41
CA ASP A 87 3.07 -1.83 -9.89
C ASP A 87 3.98 -0.66 -10.28
N TRP A 88 3.45 0.30 -11.03
CA TRP A 88 4.20 1.50 -11.39
C TRP A 88 4.60 2.34 -10.16
N LEU A 89 3.70 2.53 -9.20
CA LEU A 89 4.02 3.23 -7.94
C LEU A 89 5.07 2.48 -7.13
N ALA A 90 5.04 1.14 -7.11
CA ALA A 90 6.06 0.33 -6.45
C ALA A 90 7.46 0.51 -7.10
N TRP A 91 7.51 0.70 -8.42
CA TRP A 91 8.74 1.05 -9.13
C TRP A 91 9.24 2.45 -8.74
N VAL A 92 8.39 3.49 -8.82
CA VAL A 92 8.73 4.87 -8.42
C VAL A 92 9.22 4.91 -6.97
N HIS A 93 8.48 4.24 -6.08
CA HIS A 93 8.82 4.08 -4.67
C HIS A 93 10.22 3.51 -4.45
N ALA A 94 10.56 2.46 -5.19
CA ALA A 94 11.86 1.80 -5.08
C ALA A 94 13.00 2.67 -5.61
N ASP A 95 12.78 3.39 -6.72
CA ASP A 95 13.77 4.28 -7.32
C ASP A 95 14.08 5.48 -6.41
N MET A 96 13.04 6.03 -5.75
CA MET A 96 13.16 7.10 -4.76
C MET A 96 13.68 6.63 -3.39
N LYS A 97 13.84 5.31 -3.19
CA LYS A 97 14.33 4.67 -1.96
C LYS A 97 13.49 5.00 -0.72
N LEU A 98 12.18 5.14 -0.89
CA LEU A 98 11.25 5.44 0.19
C LEU A 98 11.04 4.23 1.13
N SER A 99 10.60 4.48 2.35
CA SER A 99 10.26 3.48 3.36
C SER A 99 9.06 2.62 2.95
N ALA A 100 8.93 1.41 3.49
CA ALA A 100 7.81 0.53 3.13
C ALA A 100 6.46 1.11 3.61
N GLU A 101 6.49 1.80 4.75
CA GLU A 101 5.42 2.56 5.37
C GLU A 101 4.80 3.55 4.36
N THR A 102 5.65 4.32 3.67
CA THR A 102 5.22 5.23 2.61
C THR A 102 4.44 4.53 1.50
N LEU A 103 4.84 3.33 1.07
CA LEU A 103 4.14 2.58 0.03
C LEU A 103 2.75 2.11 0.50
N PHE A 104 2.66 1.53 1.69
CA PHE A 104 1.39 1.05 2.23
C PHE A 104 0.41 2.20 2.48
N CYS A 105 0.90 3.32 3.03
CA CYS A 105 0.12 4.54 3.19
C CYS A 105 -0.39 5.06 1.84
N THR A 106 0.48 5.13 0.82
CA THR A 106 0.11 5.53 -0.55
C THR A 106 -1.02 4.69 -1.11
N VAL A 107 -0.90 3.36 -1.03
CA VAL A 107 -1.90 2.42 -1.54
C VAL A 107 -3.24 2.62 -0.85
N ASN A 108 -3.22 2.72 0.49
CA ASN A 108 -4.43 2.98 1.28
C ASN A 108 -5.12 4.28 0.87
N MET A 109 -4.36 5.36 0.70
CA MET A 109 -4.88 6.66 0.29
C MET A 109 -5.52 6.60 -1.11
N VAL A 110 -4.86 5.95 -2.08
CA VAL A 110 -5.39 5.78 -3.43
C VAL A 110 -6.71 5.01 -3.40
N ASP A 111 -6.75 3.86 -2.71
CA ASP A 111 -7.95 3.02 -2.66
C ASP A 111 -9.11 3.71 -1.92
N ARG A 112 -8.85 4.42 -0.81
CA ARG A 112 -9.87 5.20 -0.10
C ARG A 112 -10.37 6.37 -0.94
N PHE A 113 -9.50 7.03 -1.68
CA PHE A 113 -9.89 8.13 -2.55
C PHE A 113 -10.80 7.64 -3.69
N LEU A 114 -10.41 6.53 -4.35
CA LEU A 114 -11.22 5.88 -5.39
C LEU A 114 -12.52 5.28 -4.84
N SER A 115 -12.61 5.05 -3.53
CA SER A 115 -13.87 4.68 -2.88
C SER A 115 -14.89 5.81 -2.80
N GLN A 116 -14.43 7.07 -2.86
CA GLN A 116 -15.28 8.25 -2.67
C GLN A 116 -15.41 9.14 -3.92
N ARG A 117 -14.48 9.04 -4.86
CA ARG A 117 -14.39 9.92 -6.04
C ARG A 117 -14.14 9.11 -7.30
N GLN A 118 -14.87 9.45 -8.36
CA GLN A 118 -14.64 8.90 -9.68
C GLN A 118 -13.42 9.57 -10.32
N VAL A 119 -12.55 8.76 -10.93
CA VAL A 119 -11.33 9.26 -11.56
C VAL A 119 -11.22 8.69 -12.98
N GLY A 120 -10.97 9.57 -13.94
CA GLY A 120 -10.70 9.16 -15.31
C GLY A 120 -9.32 8.49 -15.43
N ARG A 121 -9.19 7.50 -16.33
CA ARG A 121 -7.94 6.74 -16.56
C ARG A 121 -6.71 7.64 -16.75
N ARG A 122 -6.85 8.77 -17.45
CA ARG A 122 -5.75 9.74 -17.70
C ARG A 122 -5.23 10.42 -16.42
N LYS A 123 -6.05 10.54 -15.38
CA LYS A 123 -5.71 11.20 -14.11
C LYS A 123 -5.34 10.21 -13.01
N LEU A 124 -5.37 8.91 -13.29
CA LEU A 124 -5.08 7.87 -12.31
C LEU A 124 -3.61 7.91 -11.84
N ARG A 125 -2.65 8.14 -12.75
CA ARG A 125 -1.23 8.30 -12.38
C ARG A 125 -0.98 9.58 -11.58
N HIS A 126 -1.62 10.69 -11.94
CA HIS A 126 -1.56 11.94 -11.17
C HIS A 126 -2.04 11.71 -9.72
N LEU A 127 -3.15 11.01 -9.52
CA LEU A 127 -3.62 10.62 -8.18
C LEU A 127 -2.57 9.80 -7.44
N GLY A 128 -2.01 8.77 -8.09
CA GLY A 128 -1.00 7.91 -7.49
C GLY A 128 0.23 8.69 -6.98
N VAL A 129 0.78 9.57 -7.81
CA VAL A 129 1.93 10.42 -7.45
C VAL A 129 1.59 11.41 -6.35
N THR A 130 0.38 11.98 -6.40
CA THR A 130 -0.13 12.88 -5.35
C THR A 130 -0.17 12.16 -4.01
N CYS A 131 -0.75 10.96 -3.96
CA CYS A 131 -0.80 10.15 -2.76
C CYS A 131 0.60 9.75 -2.28
N LEU A 132 1.50 9.37 -3.19
CA LEU A 132 2.88 9.01 -2.84
C LEU A 132 3.66 10.18 -2.25
N SER A 133 3.52 11.36 -2.84
CA SER A 133 4.14 12.58 -2.34
C SER A 133 3.57 12.99 -0.98
N LEU A 134 2.25 12.85 -0.79
CA LEU A 134 1.60 13.16 0.48
C LEU A 134 2.00 12.16 1.59
N ALA A 135 2.06 10.87 1.29
CA ALA A 135 2.56 9.84 2.21
C ALA A 135 4.04 10.06 2.56
N SER A 136 4.86 10.49 1.58
CA SER A 136 6.28 10.77 1.83
C SER A 136 6.47 11.93 2.82
N LYS A 137 5.59 12.94 2.79
CA LYS A 137 5.60 14.05 3.77
C LYS A 137 5.23 13.62 5.19
N THR A 138 4.52 12.50 5.35
CA THR A 138 4.07 12.02 6.67
C THR A 138 5.00 10.97 7.28
N GLU A 139 5.56 10.09 6.45
CA GLU A 139 6.33 8.92 6.89
C GLU A 139 7.85 9.12 6.77
N GLU A 140 8.35 9.96 5.85
CA GLU A 140 9.80 10.14 5.67
C GLU A 140 10.33 11.25 6.58
N ILE A 141 11.51 11.01 7.15
CA ILE A 141 12.25 12.06 7.89
C ILE A 141 12.81 13.11 6.94
N MET A 142 13.20 12.68 5.73
CA MET A 142 13.78 13.52 4.69
C MET A 142 12.97 13.33 3.42
N GLU A 143 11.87 14.08 3.28
CA GLU A 143 11.00 13.91 2.12
C GLU A 143 11.67 14.42 0.83
N PRO A 144 11.48 13.73 -0.31
CA PRO A 144 11.86 14.25 -1.61
C PRO A 144 11.02 15.48 -1.99
N SER A 145 11.60 16.39 -2.77
CA SER A 145 10.88 17.56 -3.30
C SER A 145 9.68 17.15 -4.16
N SER A 146 8.57 17.89 -4.07
CA SER A 146 7.40 17.79 -4.94
C SER A 146 7.76 17.76 -6.43
N PHE A 147 8.84 18.46 -6.81
CA PHE A 147 9.36 18.46 -8.18
C PHE A 147 9.78 17.06 -8.66
N LYS A 148 10.44 16.27 -7.80
CA LYS A 148 10.86 14.90 -8.16
C LYS A 148 9.67 13.99 -8.42
N PHE A 149 8.59 14.15 -7.66
CA PHE A 149 7.36 13.39 -7.86
C PHE A 149 6.70 13.75 -9.20
N ALA A 150 6.61 15.04 -9.51
CA ALA A 150 6.11 15.56 -10.79
C ALA A 150 6.90 15.01 -12.00
N GLU A 151 8.23 14.89 -11.87
CA GLU A 151 9.12 14.36 -12.92
C GLU A 151 8.77 12.90 -13.32
N TYR A 152 8.39 12.04 -12.38
CA TYR A 152 7.98 10.65 -12.70
C TYR A 152 6.64 10.58 -13.45
N GLU A 153 5.75 11.54 -13.22
CA GLU A 153 4.45 11.58 -13.89
C GLU A 153 4.61 12.04 -15.34
N GLY A 154 5.38 13.11 -15.54
CA GLY A 154 5.74 13.70 -16.83
C GLY A 154 4.87 14.88 -17.26
N ASP A 155 3.56 14.85 -16.95
CA ASP A 155 2.57 15.85 -17.36
C ASP A 155 2.03 16.67 -16.17
N CYS A 156 2.57 16.47 -14.96
CA CYS A 156 2.14 17.17 -13.75
C CYS A 156 3.12 18.29 -13.38
N CYS A 157 2.63 19.53 -13.25
CA CYS A 157 3.42 20.60 -12.66
C CYS A 157 3.52 20.43 -11.13
N PRO A 158 4.61 20.87 -10.46
CA PRO A 158 4.73 20.84 -9.01
C PRO A 158 3.63 21.62 -8.29
N GLU A 159 3.19 22.74 -8.85
CA GLU A 159 2.11 23.58 -8.30
C GLU A 159 0.77 22.84 -8.35
N ASP A 160 0.53 22.06 -9.40
CA ASP A 160 -0.66 21.21 -9.51
C ASP A 160 -0.61 20.06 -8.53
N LEU A 161 0.58 19.49 -8.27
CA LEU A 161 0.76 18.46 -7.26
C LEU A 161 0.33 18.94 -5.86
N GLU A 162 0.71 20.17 -5.48
CA GLU A 162 0.29 20.75 -4.19
C GLU A 162 -1.22 20.99 -4.12
N ARG A 163 -1.84 21.41 -5.24
CA ARG A 163 -3.30 21.55 -5.33
C ARG A 163 -3.99 20.19 -5.17
N TYR A 164 -3.48 19.16 -5.83
CA TYR A 164 -4.00 17.79 -5.71
C TYR A 164 -3.81 17.24 -4.29
N GLN A 165 -2.69 17.51 -3.62
CA GLN A 165 -2.47 17.09 -2.23
C GLN A 165 -3.53 17.66 -1.30
N LYS A 166 -3.85 18.95 -1.43
CA LYS A 166 -4.91 19.60 -0.65
C LYS A 166 -6.27 18.95 -0.91
N TYR A 167 -6.57 18.61 -2.16
CA TYR A 167 -7.82 17.93 -2.53
C TYR A 167 -7.92 16.51 -1.97
N VAL A 168 -6.83 15.74 -2.05
CA VAL A 168 -6.76 14.39 -1.47
C VAL A 168 -6.94 14.46 0.05
N LYS A 169 -6.20 15.33 0.75
CA LYS A 169 -6.35 15.54 2.22
C LYS A 169 -7.78 15.94 2.58
N LYS A 170 -8.40 16.85 1.83
CA LYS A 170 -9.80 17.27 2.05
C LYS A 170 -10.80 16.13 1.84
N THR A 171 -10.57 15.27 0.85
CA THR A 171 -11.46 14.15 0.53
C THR A 171 -11.36 13.03 1.55
N LEU A 172 -10.14 12.67 1.96
CA LEU A 172 -9.90 11.60 2.93
C LEU A 172 -10.15 12.02 4.38
N GLY A 173 -10.26 13.33 4.64
CA GLY A 173 -10.19 13.90 5.98
C GLY A 173 -8.74 14.00 6.49
N SER A 174 -8.52 14.66 7.62
CA SER A 174 -7.19 14.77 8.26
C SER A 174 -6.60 13.40 8.66
N GLU A 175 -7.36 12.32 8.52
CA GLU A 175 -6.99 10.94 8.74
C GLU A 175 -6.15 10.36 7.59
N ILE A 176 -4.92 10.84 7.45
CA ILE A 176 -3.92 10.35 6.48
C ILE A 176 -3.13 9.14 7.04
N ARG A 177 -2.95 9.05 8.36
CA ARG A 177 -2.12 7.99 8.98
C ARG A 177 -2.80 6.63 8.92
N TYR A 178 -2.17 5.72 8.19
CA TYR A 178 -2.61 4.33 8.04
C TYR A 178 -1.87 3.44 9.05
N PRO A 179 -2.56 2.53 9.77
CA PRO A 179 -1.90 1.55 10.63
C PRO A 179 -0.94 0.67 9.82
N ASP A 180 0.36 0.90 9.98
CA ASP A 180 1.39 0.25 9.18
C ASP A 180 1.49 -1.26 9.51
N PRO A 181 1.25 -2.14 8.52
CA PRO A 181 1.42 -3.58 8.73
C PRO A 181 2.88 -4.00 8.92
N THR A 182 3.87 -3.19 8.49
CA THR A 182 5.28 -3.59 8.55
C THR A 182 5.83 -3.60 9.97
N ARG A 183 5.29 -2.74 10.85
CA ARG A 183 5.60 -2.77 12.29
C ARG A 183 5.27 -4.12 12.92
N LEU A 184 4.10 -4.68 12.61
CA LEU A 184 3.67 -5.99 13.12
C LEU A 184 4.59 -7.09 12.62
N LEU A 185 4.93 -7.06 11.33
CA LEU A 185 5.89 -8.00 10.74
C LEU A 185 7.25 -7.96 11.45
N ARG A 186 7.79 -6.77 11.73
CA ARG A 186 9.08 -6.61 12.42
C ARG A 186 9.06 -7.19 13.82
N GLN A 187 7.97 -6.98 14.56
CA GLN A 187 7.80 -7.54 15.91
C GLN A 187 7.73 -9.08 15.86
N MET A 188 6.94 -9.64 14.94
CA MET A 188 6.74 -11.10 14.86
C MET A 188 7.96 -11.85 14.31
N CYS A 189 8.80 -11.21 13.50
CA CYS A 189 9.99 -11.81 12.90
C CYS A 189 11.30 -11.32 13.55
N GLU A 190 11.24 -10.84 14.80
CA GLU A 190 12.44 -10.41 15.51
C GLU A 190 13.45 -11.56 15.61
N GLY A 191 14.66 -11.36 15.06
CA GLY A 191 15.71 -12.39 15.02
C GLY A 191 15.64 -13.39 13.85
N ASP A 192 14.61 -13.36 12.99
CA ASP A 192 14.54 -14.17 11.76
C ASP A 192 14.42 -13.29 10.51
N GLU A 193 15.58 -12.87 10.00
CA GLU A 193 15.68 -12.02 8.81
C GLU A 193 15.22 -12.71 7.51
N ASP A 194 15.24 -14.05 7.45
CA ASP A 194 14.71 -14.78 6.28
C ASP A 194 13.18 -14.72 6.27
N ALA A 195 12.55 -15.01 7.42
CA ALA A 195 11.10 -14.93 7.58
C ALA A 195 10.59 -13.50 7.38
N LYS A 196 11.34 -12.50 7.86
CA LYS A 196 11.06 -11.08 7.59
C LYS A 196 11.08 -10.76 6.10
N ALA A 197 12.13 -11.13 5.37
CA ALA A 197 12.23 -10.83 3.93
C ALA A 197 11.11 -11.50 3.11
N VAL A 198 10.76 -12.75 3.45
CA VAL A 198 9.64 -13.47 2.82
C VAL A 198 8.30 -12.84 3.19
N GLY A 199 8.09 -12.49 4.47
CA GLY A 199 6.89 -11.81 4.93
C GLY A 199 6.70 -10.44 4.30
N GLU A 200 7.77 -9.65 4.12
CA GLU A 200 7.72 -8.35 3.44
C GLU A 200 7.26 -8.51 1.98
N PHE A 201 7.78 -9.52 1.26
CA PHE A 201 7.35 -9.81 -0.10
C PHE A 201 5.86 -10.19 -0.16
N LEU A 202 5.41 -11.09 0.71
CA LEU A 202 4.03 -11.55 0.77
C LEU A 202 3.07 -10.42 1.14
N MET A 203 3.44 -9.56 2.08
CA MET A 203 2.66 -8.36 2.40
C MET A 203 2.57 -7.41 1.21
N VAL A 204 3.65 -7.19 0.45
CA VAL A 204 3.61 -6.31 -0.72
C VAL A 204 2.65 -6.82 -1.81
N ILE A 205 2.38 -8.13 -1.89
CA ILE A 205 1.35 -8.67 -2.79
C ILE A 205 -0.04 -8.05 -2.49
N SER A 206 -0.35 -7.75 -1.23
CA SER A 206 -1.61 -7.09 -0.86
C SER A 206 -1.78 -5.71 -1.49
N THR A 207 -0.67 -5.06 -1.88
CA THR A 207 -0.73 -3.74 -2.51
C THR A 207 -1.25 -3.83 -3.95
N VAL A 208 -1.04 -4.95 -4.64
CA VAL A 208 -1.43 -5.16 -6.05
C VAL A 208 -2.69 -6.03 -6.20
N GLU A 209 -2.88 -7.03 -5.34
CA GLU A 209 -4.00 -7.99 -5.44
C GLU A 209 -5.25 -7.44 -4.74
N HIS A 210 -6.21 -6.99 -5.54
CA HIS A 210 -7.46 -6.39 -5.06
C HIS A 210 -8.31 -7.27 -4.13
N ARG A 211 -8.22 -8.61 -4.22
CA ARG A 211 -8.96 -9.50 -3.32
C ARG A 211 -8.54 -9.35 -1.85
N LEU A 212 -7.32 -8.88 -1.61
CA LEU A 212 -6.79 -8.62 -0.28
C LEU A 212 -7.24 -7.28 0.31
N LEU A 213 -7.95 -6.42 -0.43
CA LEU A 213 -8.50 -5.15 0.09
C LEU A 213 -9.49 -5.33 1.25
N ARG A 214 -10.12 -6.52 1.35
CA ARG A 214 -11.04 -6.87 2.44
C ARG A 214 -10.32 -7.26 3.72
N ALA A 215 -9.06 -7.66 3.61
CA ALA A 215 -8.28 -8.09 4.75
C ALA A 215 -7.67 -6.87 5.44
N PRO A 216 -7.88 -6.71 6.75
CA PRO A 216 -7.18 -5.69 7.53
C PRO A 216 -5.64 -5.87 7.43
N PRO A 217 -4.83 -4.80 7.34
CA PRO A 217 -3.36 -4.89 7.37
C PRO A 217 -2.75 -5.82 8.43
N SER A 218 -3.34 -5.93 9.63
CA SER A 218 -2.96 -6.85 10.71
C SER A 218 -3.19 -8.30 10.34
N LEU A 219 -4.31 -8.62 9.67
CA LEU A 219 -4.57 -9.96 9.13
C LEU A 219 -3.61 -10.28 7.98
N VAL A 220 -3.33 -9.31 7.11
CA VAL A 220 -2.36 -9.44 6.02
C VAL A 220 -0.96 -9.73 6.58
N ALA A 221 -0.52 -8.98 7.60
CA ALA A 221 0.76 -9.19 8.25
C ALA A 221 0.83 -10.58 8.92
N ALA A 222 -0.19 -10.97 9.68
CA ALA A 222 -0.25 -12.27 10.34
C ALA A 222 -0.24 -13.42 9.33
N ALA A 223 -1.01 -13.33 8.26
CA ALA A 223 -1.03 -14.33 7.18
C ALA A 223 0.31 -14.41 6.43
N ALA A 224 0.96 -13.27 6.20
CA ALA A 224 2.27 -13.21 5.56
C ALA A 224 3.37 -13.84 6.43
N VAL A 225 3.40 -13.55 7.73
CA VAL A 225 4.34 -14.18 8.68
C VAL A 225 4.11 -15.68 8.75
N TRP A 226 2.86 -16.10 8.87
CA TRP A 226 2.51 -17.50 8.91
C TRP A 226 2.98 -18.23 7.65
N THR A 227 2.67 -17.68 6.47
CA THR A 227 3.09 -18.24 5.18
C THR A 227 4.61 -18.24 5.05
N ALA A 228 5.31 -17.21 5.52
CA ALA A 228 6.77 -17.14 5.49
C ALA A 228 7.42 -18.30 6.26
N HIS A 229 6.90 -18.64 7.44
CA HIS A 229 7.40 -19.77 8.23
C HIS A 229 7.13 -21.11 7.55
N VAL A 230 5.97 -21.27 6.89
CA VAL A 230 5.64 -22.46 6.11
C VAL A 230 6.59 -22.61 4.92
N VAL A 231 6.81 -21.54 4.14
CA VAL A 231 7.72 -21.53 2.98
C VAL A 231 9.15 -21.91 3.39
N LEU A 232 9.59 -21.48 4.57
CA LEU A 232 10.94 -21.73 5.08
C LEU A 232 11.08 -23.06 5.84
N GLY A 233 9.98 -23.81 6.05
CA GLY A 233 9.98 -25.03 6.85
C GLY A 233 10.30 -24.80 8.33
N LYS A 234 10.03 -23.59 8.86
CA LYS A 234 10.34 -23.16 10.24
C LYS A 234 9.07 -23.07 11.09
N GLU A 235 8.11 -23.99 10.93
CA GLU A 235 6.85 -23.95 11.67
C GLU A 235 7.05 -24.00 13.19
N GLU A 236 8.12 -24.64 13.67
CA GLU A 236 8.47 -24.73 15.10
C GLU A 236 8.84 -23.37 15.73
N ARG A 237 9.24 -22.40 14.92
CA ARG A 237 9.62 -21.04 15.36
C ARG A 237 8.49 -20.03 15.22
N MET A 238 7.30 -20.50 14.82
CA MET A 238 6.14 -19.65 14.65
C MET A 238 5.76 -19.03 16.00
N PRO A 239 5.70 -17.69 16.11
CA PRO A 239 5.17 -17.05 17.31
C PRO A 239 3.72 -17.48 17.52
N ASP A 240 3.26 -17.55 18.78
CA ASP A 240 1.85 -17.82 19.06
C ASP A 240 0.99 -16.59 18.71
N LEU A 241 0.69 -16.48 17.42
CA LEU A 241 -0.13 -15.42 16.85
C LEU A 241 -1.57 -15.41 17.40
N THR A 242 -2.01 -16.51 18.02
CA THR A 242 -3.38 -16.66 18.53
C THR A 242 -3.59 -15.98 19.87
N HIS A 243 -2.54 -15.74 20.65
CA HIS A 243 -2.66 -15.09 21.96
C HIS A 243 -2.51 -13.56 21.86
N GLU A 244 -1.61 -13.05 21.02
CA GLU A 244 -1.37 -11.60 20.85
C GLU A 244 -2.36 -10.93 19.88
N TYR A 245 -2.92 -11.68 18.92
CA TYR A 245 -3.89 -11.19 17.91
C TYR A 245 -5.15 -12.06 17.87
N SER A 246 -5.68 -12.39 19.05
CA SER A 246 -6.79 -13.34 19.30
C SER A 246 -8.07 -13.17 18.47
N TRP A 247 -8.21 -12.07 17.72
CA TRP A 247 -9.35 -11.81 16.85
C TRP A 247 -9.34 -12.59 15.53
N TYR A 248 -8.20 -13.16 15.12
CA TYR A 248 -8.11 -13.93 13.88
C TYR A 248 -7.98 -15.42 14.18
N THR A 249 -8.90 -16.20 13.61
CA THR A 249 -8.79 -17.66 13.63
C THR A 249 -7.75 -18.11 12.61
N LYS A 250 -7.21 -19.31 12.82
CA LYS A 250 -6.33 -19.97 11.84
C LYS A 250 -6.96 -20.01 10.44
N ALA A 251 -8.27 -20.20 10.35
CA ALA A 251 -9.01 -20.21 9.09
C ALA A 251 -8.94 -18.85 8.35
N HIS A 252 -9.06 -17.72 9.06
CA HIS A 252 -8.93 -16.39 8.44
C HIS A 252 -7.52 -16.15 7.89
N MET A 253 -6.50 -16.60 8.61
CA MET A 253 -5.11 -16.49 8.17
C MET A 253 -4.84 -17.36 6.94
N ILE A 254 -5.31 -18.61 6.95
CA ILE A 254 -5.17 -19.54 5.83
C ILE A 254 -5.86 -19.00 4.58
N ALA A 255 -7.11 -18.53 4.69
CA ALA A 255 -7.84 -17.98 3.54
C ALA A 255 -7.12 -16.78 2.92
N THR A 256 -6.51 -15.92 3.76
CA THR A 256 -5.73 -14.77 3.29
C THR A 256 -4.41 -15.21 2.64
N ALA A 257 -3.72 -16.18 3.24
CA ALA A 257 -2.50 -16.78 2.71
C ALA A 257 -2.72 -17.46 1.36
N GLU A 258 -3.84 -18.19 1.20
CA GLU A 258 -4.21 -18.84 -0.05
C GLU A 258 -4.34 -17.83 -1.20
N ILE A 259 -4.90 -16.65 -0.95
CA ILE A 259 -4.97 -15.58 -1.96
C ILE A 259 -3.56 -15.08 -2.34
N MET A 260 -2.64 -14.96 -1.37
CA MET A 260 -1.26 -14.56 -1.65
C MET A 260 -0.53 -15.61 -2.49
N VAL A 261 -0.63 -16.89 -2.12
CA VAL A 261 0.00 -18.01 -2.85
C VAL A 261 -0.63 -18.17 -4.24
N ASP A 262 -1.94 -18.00 -4.33
CA ASP A 262 -2.69 -17.98 -5.59
C ASP A 262 -2.26 -16.83 -6.53
N TYR A 263 -1.80 -15.70 -5.98
CA TYR A 263 -1.19 -14.65 -6.77
C TYR A 263 0.23 -15.04 -7.25
N VAL A 264 1.06 -15.59 -6.35
CA VAL A 264 2.45 -16.00 -6.64
C VAL A 264 2.53 -17.03 -7.78
N ARG A 265 1.61 -18.00 -7.82
CA ARG A 265 1.58 -19.05 -8.84
C ARG A 265 1.24 -18.55 -10.24
N ARG A 266 0.56 -17.40 -10.36
CA ARG A 266 0.13 -16.88 -11.66
C ARG A 266 1.33 -16.35 -12.47
N PRO A 267 1.18 -16.22 -13.79
CA PRO A 267 2.15 -15.50 -14.60
C PRO A 267 2.40 -14.09 -14.05
N ILE A 268 3.67 -13.68 -14.03
CA ILE A 268 4.08 -12.39 -13.48
C ILE A 268 3.46 -11.28 -14.33
N ARG A 269 2.60 -10.46 -13.71
CA ARG A 269 1.99 -9.27 -14.34
C ARG A 269 2.61 -7.96 -13.87
N HIS A 270 3.07 -7.91 -12.62
CA HIS A 270 3.51 -6.69 -11.94
C HIS A 270 5.02 -6.76 -11.67
N GLY A 271 5.84 -6.40 -12.66
CA GLY A 271 7.28 -6.69 -12.64
C GLY A 271 8.05 -6.01 -11.51
N ALA A 272 7.65 -4.80 -11.09
CA ALA A 272 8.41 -3.98 -10.16
C ALA A 272 8.58 -4.67 -8.80
N ILE A 273 7.50 -5.25 -8.27
CA ILE A 273 7.55 -5.97 -7.00
C ILE A 273 8.37 -7.26 -7.12
N TRP A 274 8.29 -7.98 -8.25
CA TRP A 274 9.01 -9.23 -8.42
C TRP A 274 10.51 -9.00 -8.51
N GLU A 275 10.93 -8.01 -9.28
CA GLU A 275 12.32 -7.66 -9.48
C GLU A 275 12.96 -7.12 -8.21
N LYS A 276 12.28 -6.22 -7.48
CA LYS A 276 12.75 -5.69 -6.19
C LYS A 276 13.07 -6.82 -5.20
N TYR A 277 12.13 -7.73 -5.00
CA TYR A 277 12.25 -8.81 -4.03
C TYR A 277 13.05 -10.03 -4.55
N ALA A 278 13.47 -10.02 -5.81
CA ALA A 278 14.42 -11.02 -6.37
C ALA A 278 15.88 -10.67 -6.05
N THR A 279 16.16 -9.44 -5.58
CA THR A 279 17.53 -9.00 -5.28
C THR A 279 18.08 -9.66 -4.01
N LYS A 280 19.42 -9.66 -3.89
CA LYS A 280 20.12 -10.16 -2.68
C LYS A 280 19.75 -9.39 -1.41
N LYS A 281 19.44 -8.09 -1.53
CA LYS A 281 19.00 -7.24 -0.40
C LYS A 281 17.76 -7.83 0.29
N TYR A 282 16.83 -8.37 -0.50
CA TYR A 282 15.61 -9.01 -0.02
C TYR A 282 15.73 -10.54 -0.02
N ARG A 283 16.96 -11.07 0.09
CA ARG A 283 17.24 -12.51 0.21
C ARG A 283 16.63 -13.37 -0.91
N LYS A 284 16.37 -12.79 -2.09
CA LYS A 284 15.65 -13.43 -3.20
C LYS A 284 14.27 -13.98 -2.81
N ALA A 285 13.60 -13.34 -1.85
CA ALA A 285 12.31 -13.76 -1.31
C ALA A 285 11.28 -14.10 -2.39
N SER A 286 11.16 -13.27 -3.44
CA SER A 286 10.20 -13.52 -4.51
C SER A 286 10.48 -14.82 -5.27
N THR A 287 11.76 -15.11 -5.56
CA THR A 287 12.18 -16.36 -6.20
C THR A 287 11.92 -17.58 -5.30
N ILE A 288 12.23 -17.48 -4.00
CA ILE A 288 12.03 -18.56 -3.04
C ILE A 288 10.54 -18.93 -2.96
N VAL A 289 9.69 -17.94 -2.72
CA VAL A 289 8.24 -18.15 -2.57
C VAL A 289 7.62 -18.69 -3.85
N ARG A 290 8.06 -18.22 -5.02
CA ARG A 290 7.58 -18.72 -6.32
C ARG A 290 7.97 -20.16 -6.57
N ASN A 291 9.23 -20.51 -6.33
CA ASN A 291 9.70 -21.88 -6.52
C ASN A 291 8.98 -22.85 -5.57
N TRP A 292 8.78 -22.45 -4.32
CA TRP A 292 8.00 -23.22 -3.35
C TRP A 292 6.55 -23.39 -3.80
N ALA A 293 5.87 -22.32 -4.22
CA ALA A 293 4.47 -22.38 -4.64
C ALA A 293 4.27 -23.26 -5.89
N LEU A 294 5.16 -23.17 -6.87
CA LEU A 294 5.09 -23.98 -8.10
C LEU A 294 5.46 -25.45 -7.86
N ALA A 295 6.30 -25.74 -6.87
CA ALA A 295 6.59 -27.11 -6.46
C ALA A 295 5.39 -27.78 -5.76
N ALA A 296 4.65 -27.01 -4.96
CA ALA A 296 3.49 -27.51 -4.21
C ALA A 296 2.19 -27.57 -5.04
N TRP A 297 1.94 -26.57 -5.89
CA TRP A 297 0.75 -26.51 -6.75
C TRP A 297 1.12 -26.13 -8.19
N PRO A 298 1.02 -27.06 -9.16
CA PRO A 298 1.18 -26.75 -10.57
C PRO A 298 0.14 -25.72 -11.04
N GLU A 299 0.50 -24.95 -12.08
CA GLU A 299 -0.37 -23.92 -12.67
C GLU A 299 -1.75 -24.49 -13.03
N GLY A 300 -2.81 -23.87 -12.51
CA GLY A 300 -4.20 -24.29 -12.74
C GLY A 300 -4.87 -25.06 -11.58
N THR A 301 -4.13 -25.48 -10.56
CA THR A 301 -4.70 -26.19 -9.39
C THR A 301 -5.26 -25.21 -8.35
N GLN A 302 -6.27 -25.63 -7.58
CA GLN A 302 -6.74 -24.89 -6.41
C GLN A 302 -5.70 -24.99 -5.28
N VAL A 303 -5.32 -23.85 -4.72
CA VAL A 303 -4.42 -23.80 -3.55
C VAL A 303 -5.23 -24.20 -2.33
N SER A 304 -4.76 -25.20 -1.59
CA SER A 304 -5.30 -25.60 -0.29
C SER A 304 -4.13 -25.79 0.67
N LEU A 305 -3.93 -24.80 1.56
CA LEU A 305 -2.81 -24.83 2.50
C LEU A 305 -3.07 -25.79 3.68
N GLU A 306 -4.33 -26.16 3.92
CA GLU A 306 -4.70 -27.17 4.91
C GLU A 306 -4.29 -28.58 4.49
N ASP A 307 -4.43 -28.90 3.21
CA ASP A 307 -4.10 -30.24 2.69
C ASP A 307 -2.58 -30.43 2.56
N HIS A 308 -1.83 -29.36 2.26
CA HIS A 308 -0.37 -29.42 2.15
C HIS A 308 0.34 -29.75 3.46
N ARG A 309 -0.24 -29.42 4.63
CA ARG A 309 0.34 -29.77 5.94
C ARG A 309 0.03 -31.20 6.38
N ARG A 310 -0.88 -31.92 5.69
CA ARG A 310 -1.27 -33.29 6.05
C ARG A 310 -0.49 -34.37 5.28
N GLY A 311 0.28 -34.00 4.26
CA GLY A 311 1.12 -34.89 3.46
C GLY A 311 2.60 -34.73 3.80
#